data_AF-A0A8T0A0N2-F1
#
_entry.id   AF-A0A8T0A0N2-F1
#
_cell.length_a   1.000
_cell.length_b   1.000
_cell.length_c   1.000
_cell.angle_alpha   90.00
_cell.angle_beta   90.00
_cell.angle_gamma   90.00
#
_symmetry.space_group_name_H-M   'P 1'
#
loop_
_entity.id
_entity.type
_entity.pdbx_description
1 polymer ?
#
loop_
_entity_poly.entity_id
_entity_poly.type
_entity_poly.pdbx_seq_one_letter_code
_entity_poly.pdbx_strand_id
1 'polypeptide(L)'
;MFIIRYWLDKLFNCTFENSEFDNIIINSELIQLLFENENNKNLIKFRTNNTKIRYFIRNFENQAMKLIKENVLIFNEFTFQYNLNVNIEQYNNIILNILKEGDKFPSFNLFGTKPSIIELIINYLKTSTNYSNFVSKIEIIVHDYSDHFWTFDKLINMADKTTKCIYLGKYLYYSKLKIININNPKIIYLLYYMFNENYYSHIKFIFKRK
;
A
#
# COMPACT_ATOMS: atom_id res chain seq x y z
N MET A 1 -13.20 -30.37 12.31
CA MET A 1 -12.31 -29.20 12.35
C MET A 1 -10.84 -29.53 12.61
N PHE A 2 -10.52 -30.53 13.44
CA PHE A 2 -9.13 -30.97 13.68
C PHE A 2 -8.34 -31.33 12.41
N ILE A 3 -8.99 -31.92 11.40
CA ILE A 3 -8.35 -32.24 10.11
C ILE A 3 -7.92 -30.95 9.38
N ILE A 4 -8.82 -29.96 9.28
CA ILE A 4 -8.52 -28.66 8.66
C ILE A 4 -7.38 -27.97 9.40
N ARG A 5 -7.45 -27.98 10.74
CA ARG A 5 -6.39 -27.43 11.59
C ARG A 5 -5.05 -28.13 11.38
N TYR A 6 -5.03 -29.46 11.33
CA TYR A 6 -3.81 -30.24 11.08
C TYR A 6 -3.19 -29.89 9.72
N TRP A 7 -3.99 -29.78 8.66
CA TRP A 7 -3.51 -29.38 7.35
C TRP A 7 -3.00 -27.94 7.33
N LEU A 8 -3.71 -27.02 8.00
CA LEU A 8 -3.27 -25.64 8.12
C LEU A 8 -1.97 -25.54 8.90
N ASP A 9 -1.82 -26.23 10.04
CA ASP A 9 -0.56 -26.31 10.81
C ASP A 9 0.62 -26.73 9.93
N LYS A 10 0.40 -27.67 9.00
CA LYS A 10 1.43 -28.06 8.02
C LYS A 10 1.71 -26.95 7.02
N LEU A 11 0.67 -26.28 6.50
CA LEU A 11 0.78 -25.16 5.56
C LEU A 11 1.45 -23.93 6.17
N PHE A 12 1.31 -23.69 7.47
CA PHE A 12 1.88 -22.54 8.17
C PHE A 12 3.40 -22.61 8.35
N ASN A 13 4.00 -23.79 8.18
CA ASN A 13 5.45 -23.94 8.08
C ASN A 13 5.99 -23.62 6.68
N CYS A 14 5.10 -23.40 5.70
CA CYS A 14 5.48 -22.98 4.36
C CYS A 14 5.50 -21.46 4.24
N THR A 15 6.29 -20.96 3.29
CA THR A 15 6.18 -19.59 2.79
C THR A 15 5.54 -19.65 1.41
N PHE A 16 4.42 -18.96 1.25
CA PHE A 16 3.74 -18.84 -0.03
C PHE A 16 4.36 -17.72 -0.86
N GLU A 17 4.39 -17.89 -2.17
CA GLU A 17 4.83 -16.81 -3.04
C GLU A 17 3.82 -15.65 -3.03
N ASN A 18 2.54 -15.97 -3.12
CA ASN A 18 1.46 -14.99 -3.22
C ASN A 18 0.26 -15.39 -2.36
N SER A 19 -0.43 -14.40 -1.82
CA SER A 19 -1.72 -14.54 -1.14
C SER A 19 -2.67 -13.44 -1.63
N GLU A 20 -3.86 -13.81 -2.10
CA GLU A 20 -4.84 -12.86 -2.62
C GLU A 20 -6.16 -12.95 -1.84
N PHE A 21 -6.68 -11.80 -1.44
CA PHE A 21 -7.89 -11.68 -0.63
C PHE A 21 -8.89 -10.75 -1.33
N ASP A 22 -9.93 -11.34 -1.94
CA ASP A 22 -10.92 -10.63 -2.75
C ASP A 22 -12.29 -10.60 -2.07
N ASN A 23 -12.77 -9.41 -1.70
CA ASN A 23 -14.12 -9.18 -1.14
C ASN A 23 -14.48 -10.15 0.01
N ILE A 24 -13.52 -10.47 0.87
CA ILE A 24 -13.72 -11.49 1.90
C ILE A 24 -14.62 -10.96 3.00
N ILE A 25 -15.65 -11.73 3.32
CA ILE A 25 -16.45 -11.58 4.53
C ILE A 25 -15.82 -12.46 5.59
N ILE A 26 -15.35 -11.86 6.69
CA ILE A 26 -14.64 -12.57 7.73
C ILE A 26 -15.64 -12.96 8.82
N ASN A 27 -15.82 -14.27 8.99
CA ASN A 27 -16.47 -14.79 10.20
C ASN A 27 -15.42 -14.88 11.32
N SER A 28 -15.57 -14.06 12.35
CA SER A 28 -14.63 -14.01 13.48
C SER A 28 -14.52 -15.35 14.22
N GLU A 29 -15.62 -16.08 14.38
CA GLU A 29 -15.60 -17.41 15.02
C GLU A 29 -14.73 -18.37 14.22
N LEU A 30 -14.85 -18.36 12.89
CA LEU A 30 -13.99 -19.18 12.03
C LEU A 30 -12.51 -18.80 12.19
N ILE A 31 -12.19 -17.51 12.27
CA ILE A 31 -10.80 -17.08 12.50
C ILE A 31 -10.28 -17.56 13.85
N GLN A 32 -11.05 -17.42 14.92
CA GLN A 32 -10.65 -17.94 16.23
C GLN A 32 -10.40 -19.45 16.18
N LEU A 33 -11.31 -20.19 15.55
CA LEU A 33 -11.19 -21.64 15.40
C LEU A 33 -9.97 -22.08 14.57
N LEU A 34 -9.52 -21.25 13.62
CA LEU A 34 -8.39 -21.54 12.75
C LEU A 34 -7.04 -21.07 13.31
N PHE A 35 -6.99 -19.93 13.99
CA PHE A 35 -5.74 -19.25 14.37
C PHE A 35 -5.49 -19.18 15.87
N GLU A 36 -6.52 -19.33 16.70
CA GLU A 36 -6.39 -19.31 18.15
C GLU A 36 -6.33 -20.74 18.70
N ASN A 37 -5.41 -20.99 19.63
CA ASN A 37 -5.33 -22.25 20.36
C ASN A 37 -5.46 -21.94 21.84
N GLU A 38 -6.32 -22.66 22.56
CA GLU A 38 -6.57 -22.44 23.99
C GLU A 38 -5.28 -22.51 24.83
N ASN A 39 -4.27 -23.23 24.35
CA ASN A 39 -3.04 -23.54 25.09
C ASN A 39 -1.74 -22.98 24.49
N ASN A 40 -1.76 -22.32 23.33
CA ASN A 40 -0.54 -21.87 22.65
C ASN A 40 -0.56 -20.37 22.38
N LYS A 41 0.31 -19.62 23.05
CA LYS A 41 0.47 -18.16 22.90
C LYS A 41 0.97 -17.72 21.52
N ASN A 42 1.46 -18.66 20.72
CA ASN A 42 1.93 -18.36 19.37
C ASN A 42 0.77 -18.49 18.38
N LEU A 43 0.13 -17.35 18.09
CA LEU A 43 -0.81 -17.20 16.98
C LEU A 43 -0.15 -17.70 15.70
N ILE A 44 -0.84 -18.60 15.02
CA ILE A 44 -0.33 -19.12 13.76
C ILE A 44 -0.49 -18.04 12.69
N LYS A 45 0.52 -17.86 11.83
CA LYS A 45 0.50 -16.81 10.80
C LYS A 45 0.83 -17.38 9.43
N PHE A 46 0.10 -16.98 8.41
CA PHE A 46 0.46 -17.22 7.03
C PHE A 46 1.70 -16.42 6.66
N ARG A 47 2.69 -17.10 6.10
CA ARG A 47 3.91 -16.48 5.60
C ARG A 47 3.79 -16.33 4.10
N THR A 48 3.98 -15.13 3.60
CA THR A 48 3.86 -14.86 2.17
C THR A 48 4.87 -13.81 1.72
N ASN A 49 5.37 -13.94 0.49
CA ASN A 49 6.20 -12.91 -0.09
C ASN A 49 5.34 -11.70 -0.48
N ASN A 50 4.27 -11.94 -1.24
CA ASN A 50 3.39 -10.88 -1.71
C ASN A 50 1.95 -11.10 -1.24
N THR A 51 1.32 -10.06 -0.73
CA THR A 51 -0.09 -10.08 -0.34
C THR A 51 -0.86 -9.04 -1.11
N LYS A 52 -1.99 -9.44 -1.71
CA LYS A 52 -2.92 -8.54 -2.35
C LYS A 52 -4.27 -8.58 -1.65
N ILE A 53 -4.78 -7.42 -1.29
CA ILE A 53 -6.16 -7.25 -0.87
C ILE A 53 -6.93 -6.46 -1.93
N ARG A 54 -8.12 -6.94 -2.30
CA ARG A 54 -9.07 -6.21 -3.13
C ARG A 54 -10.42 -6.11 -2.43
N TYR A 55 -10.88 -4.90 -2.15
CA TYR A 55 -12.23 -4.65 -1.61
C TYR A 55 -13.03 -3.72 -2.50
N PHE A 56 -14.11 -4.25 -3.03
CA PHE A 56 -15.12 -3.49 -3.76
C PHE A 56 -16.42 -3.29 -2.97
N ILE A 57 -16.55 -3.99 -1.84
CA ILE A 57 -17.70 -3.93 -0.92
C ILE A 57 -17.33 -3.09 0.30
N ARG A 58 -18.21 -2.15 0.67
CA ARG A 58 -18.03 -1.25 1.82
C ARG A 58 -18.08 -2.00 3.16
N ASN A 59 -17.41 -1.45 4.16
CA ASN A 59 -17.45 -1.79 5.59
C ASN A 59 -16.68 -3.03 6.03
N PHE A 60 -16.14 -3.82 5.11
CA PHE A 60 -15.36 -5.02 5.43
C PHE A 60 -13.84 -4.78 5.43
N GLU A 61 -13.40 -3.62 4.96
CA GLU A 61 -11.98 -3.32 4.75
C GLU A 61 -11.21 -3.25 6.07
N ASN A 62 -11.84 -2.72 7.13
CA ASN A 62 -11.26 -2.73 8.46
C ASN A 62 -11.11 -4.15 9.02
N GLN A 63 -12.09 -5.03 8.79
CA GLN A 63 -12.03 -6.42 9.22
C GLN A 63 -10.93 -7.17 8.48
N ALA A 64 -10.82 -6.93 7.17
CA ALA A 64 -9.77 -7.51 6.33
C ALA A 64 -8.39 -7.08 6.77
N MET A 65 -8.22 -5.78 7.00
CA MET A 65 -6.96 -5.24 7.48
C MET A 65 -6.63 -5.78 8.87
N LYS A 66 -7.61 -5.98 9.75
CA LYS A 66 -7.40 -6.66 11.03
C LYS A 66 -6.87 -8.08 10.83
N LEU A 67 -7.51 -8.86 9.96
CA LEU A 67 -7.08 -10.23 9.66
C LEU A 67 -5.66 -10.28 9.09
N ILE A 68 -5.33 -9.44 8.10
CA ILE A 68 -3.97 -9.38 7.55
C ILE A 68 -2.98 -8.98 8.63
N LYS A 69 -3.34 -8.02 9.47
CA LYS A 69 -2.46 -7.58 10.55
C LYS A 69 -2.20 -8.69 11.57
N GLU A 70 -3.20 -9.45 11.94
CA GLU A 70 -3.07 -10.42 13.02
C GLU A 70 -2.48 -11.74 12.53
N ASN A 71 -2.81 -12.13 11.30
CA ASN A 71 -2.64 -13.52 10.83
C ASN A 71 -1.72 -13.66 9.60
N VAL A 72 -1.18 -12.57 9.04
CA VAL A 72 -0.31 -12.63 7.85
C VAL A 72 1.03 -11.94 8.11
N LEU A 73 2.12 -12.62 7.75
CA LEU A 73 3.50 -12.14 7.72
C LEU A 73 3.91 -11.93 6.26
N ILE A 74 4.24 -10.69 5.91
CA ILE A 74 4.51 -10.26 4.55
C ILE A 74 6.00 -9.93 4.43
N PHE A 75 6.71 -10.59 3.52
CA PHE A 75 8.17 -10.40 3.40
C PHE A 75 8.58 -9.36 2.36
N ASN A 76 7.77 -9.14 1.32
CA ASN A 76 8.17 -8.28 0.21
C ASN A 76 7.14 -7.18 -0.03
N GLU A 77 5.94 -7.54 -0.47
CA GLU A 77 5.00 -6.55 -1.00
C GLU A 77 3.58 -6.73 -0.45
N PHE A 78 2.97 -5.61 -0.08
CA PHE A 78 1.56 -5.53 0.22
C PHE A 78 0.86 -4.63 -0.81
N THR A 79 -0.05 -5.22 -1.59
CA THR A 79 -0.92 -4.51 -2.53
C THR A 79 -2.31 -4.30 -1.92
N PHE A 80 -2.78 -3.06 -1.91
CA PHE A 80 -4.15 -2.69 -1.57
C PHE A 80 -4.86 -2.09 -2.79
N GLN A 81 -5.98 -2.69 -3.15
CA GLN A 81 -6.84 -2.25 -4.23
C GLN A 81 -8.26 -2.03 -3.68
N TYR A 82 -8.85 -0.89 -3.99
CA TYR A 82 -10.18 -0.53 -3.51
C TYR A 82 -11.05 0.03 -4.63
N ASN A 83 -12.37 0.07 -4.40
CA ASN A 83 -13.30 0.62 -5.36
C ASN A 83 -13.24 2.16 -5.40
N LEU A 84 -12.83 2.69 -6.53
CA LEU A 84 -12.74 4.13 -6.80
C LEU A 84 -14.09 4.87 -6.77
N ASN A 85 -15.19 4.14 -6.96
CA ASN A 85 -16.56 4.67 -6.96
C ASN A 85 -17.11 4.92 -5.55
N VAL A 86 -16.31 4.68 -4.51
CA VAL A 86 -16.70 4.86 -3.11
C VAL A 86 -16.04 6.12 -2.53
N ASN A 87 -16.63 6.67 -1.45
CA ASN A 87 -16.00 7.75 -0.70
C ASN A 87 -14.61 7.31 -0.22
N ILE A 88 -13.56 7.87 -0.81
CA ILE A 88 -12.17 7.46 -0.57
C ILE A 88 -11.68 7.85 0.82
N GLU A 89 -12.30 8.86 1.44
CA GLU A 89 -11.90 9.34 2.76
C GLU A 89 -11.93 8.25 3.82
N GLN A 90 -12.83 7.26 3.66
CA GLN A 90 -12.90 6.11 4.57
C GLN A 90 -11.63 5.25 4.55
N TYR A 91 -10.87 5.26 3.45
CA TYR A 91 -9.62 4.51 3.29
C TYR A 91 -8.40 5.27 3.79
N ASN A 92 -8.50 6.59 4.03
CA ASN A 92 -7.38 7.42 4.47
C ASN A 92 -6.72 6.83 5.73
N ASN A 93 -7.52 6.43 6.70
CA ASN A 93 -7.02 5.86 7.95
C ASN A 93 -6.33 4.52 7.73
N ILE A 94 -6.86 3.65 6.86
CA ILE A 94 -6.26 2.37 6.52
C ILE A 94 -4.88 2.61 5.87
N ILE A 95 -4.83 3.48 4.87
CA ILE A 95 -3.60 3.84 4.15
C ILE A 95 -2.57 4.41 5.11
N LEU A 96 -2.93 5.42 5.92
CA LEU A 96 -2.02 6.02 6.89
C LEU A 96 -1.52 5.02 7.94
N ASN A 97 -2.36 4.07 8.36
CA ASN A 97 -1.94 3.02 9.29
C ASN A 97 -0.96 2.03 8.66
N ILE A 98 -1.14 1.68 7.38
CA ILE A 98 -0.16 0.86 6.65
C ILE A 98 1.19 1.60 6.59
N LEU A 99 1.18 2.89 6.28
CA LEU A 99 2.41 3.70 6.19
C LEU A 99 3.20 3.78 7.51
N LYS A 100 2.52 3.64 8.65
CA LYS A 100 3.11 3.64 10.01
C LYS A 100 3.69 2.29 10.44
N GLU A 101 3.33 1.22 9.73
CA GLU A 101 3.67 -0.16 10.09
C GLU A 101 4.69 -0.74 9.09
N GLY A 102 5.74 0.01 8.76
CA GLY A 102 6.75 -0.36 7.76
C GLY A 102 7.47 -1.68 8.04
N ASP A 103 7.64 -2.06 9.31
CA ASP A 103 8.21 -3.36 9.70
C ASP A 103 7.31 -4.53 9.27
N LYS A 104 6.01 -4.27 9.11
CA LYS A 104 5.00 -5.25 8.71
C LYS A 104 4.69 -5.21 7.23
N PHE A 105 4.83 -4.03 6.63
CA PHE A 105 4.57 -3.78 5.21
C PHE A 105 5.86 -3.23 4.57
N PRO A 106 6.79 -4.10 4.15
CA PRO A 106 8.09 -3.65 3.63
C PRO A 106 7.98 -2.76 2.39
N SER A 107 7.07 -3.13 1.48
CA SER A 107 6.61 -2.33 0.34
C SER A 107 5.09 -2.26 0.32
N PHE A 108 4.56 -1.10 -0.07
CA PHE A 108 3.13 -0.86 -0.19
C PHE A 108 2.75 -0.40 -1.59
N ASN A 109 1.87 -1.14 -2.24
CA ASN A 109 1.37 -0.85 -3.57
C ASN A 109 -0.11 -0.48 -3.49
N LEU A 110 -0.47 0.68 -4.01
CA LEU A 110 -1.84 1.19 -4.02
C LEU A 110 -2.35 1.26 -5.46
N PHE A 111 -3.44 0.53 -5.74
CA PHE A 111 -4.06 0.53 -7.06
C PHE A 111 -5.34 1.33 -7.07
N GLY A 112 -5.47 2.20 -8.08
CA GLY A 112 -6.68 2.97 -8.32
C GLY A 112 -6.90 4.01 -7.23
N THR A 113 -6.18 5.13 -7.32
CA THR A 113 -6.26 6.20 -6.32
C THR A 113 -6.72 7.55 -6.87
N LYS A 114 -7.13 8.46 -5.98
CA LYS A 114 -7.44 9.86 -6.29
C LYS A 114 -6.31 10.78 -5.85
N PRO A 115 -6.21 12.01 -6.42
CA PRO A 115 -5.21 13.00 -6.04
C PRO A 115 -5.12 13.27 -4.53
N SER A 116 -6.26 13.31 -3.84
CA SER A 116 -6.32 13.58 -2.40
C SER A 116 -5.52 12.60 -1.55
N ILE A 117 -5.42 11.32 -1.97
CA ILE A 117 -4.58 10.33 -1.27
C ILE A 117 -3.10 10.63 -1.45
N ILE A 118 -2.69 11.07 -2.63
CA ILE A 118 -1.29 11.41 -2.88
C ILE A 118 -0.90 12.64 -2.06
N GLU A 119 -1.77 13.65 -2.00
CA GLU A 119 -1.57 14.81 -1.14
C GLU A 119 -1.51 14.42 0.34
N LEU A 120 -2.39 13.51 0.78
CA LEU A 120 -2.37 12.96 2.13
C LEU A 120 -1.04 12.26 2.44
N ILE A 121 -0.54 11.42 1.53
CA ILE A 121 0.74 10.71 1.67
C ILE A 121 1.88 11.72 1.71
N ILE A 122 1.95 12.67 0.78
CA ILE A 122 3.00 13.69 0.74
C ILE A 122 3.00 14.50 2.03
N ASN A 123 1.85 14.98 2.47
CA ASN A 123 1.72 15.75 3.71
C ASN A 123 2.15 14.91 4.91
N TYR A 124 1.73 13.65 4.98
CA TYR A 124 2.14 12.74 6.04
C TYR A 124 3.66 12.52 6.08
N LEU A 125 4.29 12.28 4.93
CA LEU A 125 5.74 12.12 4.83
C LEU A 125 6.49 13.41 5.22
N LYS A 126 5.94 14.58 4.89
CA LYS A 126 6.50 15.89 5.26
C LYS A 126 6.41 16.17 6.75
N THR A 127 5.28 15.86 7.40
CA THR A 127 4.96 16.38 8.74
C THR A 127 5.00 15.33 9.86
N SER A 128 5.14 14.03 9.55
CA SER A 128 5.17 13.01 10.60
C SER A 128 6.41 13.15 11.49
N THR A 129 6.22 12.91 12.78
CA THR A 129 7.29 12.81 13.79
C THR A 129 7.78 11.38 13.98
N ASN A 130 6.95 10.39 13.64
CA ASN A 130 7.29 8.97 13.74
C ASN A 130 7.71 8.43 12.38
N TYR A 131 8.97 8.61 12.04
CA TYR A 131 9.56 8.26 10.74
C TYR A 131 10.46 7.01 10.79
N SER A 132 10.66 6.42 11.98
CA SER A 132 11.49 5.22 12.14
C SER A 132 10.86 3.97 11.52
N ASN A 133 9.52 3.91 11.54
CA ASN A 133 8.75 2.73 11.15
C ASN A 133 7.99 2.94 9.83
N PHE A 134 8.47 3.82 8.97
CA PHE A 134 7.82 4.07 7.69
C PHE A 134 8.05 2.94 6.70
N VAL A 135 7.00 2.68 5.90
CA VAL A 135 7.11 1.83 4.72
C VAL A 135 8.20 2.38 3.80
N SER A 136 9.16 1.53 3.46
CA SER A 136 10.37 1.94 2.74
C SER A 136 10.10 2.27 1.25
N LYS A 137 9.08 1.66 0.67
CA LYS A 137 8.71 1.77 -0.74
C LYS A 137 7.20 1.85 -0.88
N ILE A 138 6.71 2.92 -1.49
CA ILE A 138 5.28 3.10 -1.77
C ILE A 138 5.13 3.27 -3.28
N GLU A 139 4.41 2.37 -3.94
CA GLU A 139 4.05 2.52 -5.36
C GLU A 139 2.56 2.75 -5.48
N ILE A 140 2.19 3.66 -6.36
CA ILE A 140 0.82 4.07 -6.60
C ILE A 140 0.60 3.98 -8.10
N ILE A 141 -0.28 3.07 -8.49
CA ILE A 141 -0.68 2.90 -9.89
C ILE A 141 -1.98 3.68 -10.09
N VAL A 142 -1.88 4.71 -10.93
CA VAL A 142 -2.99 5.57 -11.30
C VAL A 142 -3.58 4.99 -12.57
N HIS A 143 -4.80 4.46 -12.49
CA HIS A 143 -5.52 3.99 -13.67
C HIS A 143 -6.19 5.16 -14.38
N ASP A 144 -6.18 5.10 -15.72
CA ASP A 144 -6.83 6.03 -16.65
C ASP A 144 -8.32 6.15 -16.31
N TYR A 145 -8.72 7.29 -15.74
CA TYR A 145 -10.12 7.70 -15.70
C TYR A 145 -10.23 9.02 -16.45
N SER A 146 -10.91 8.92 -17.59
CA SER A 146 -11.06 9.88 -18.68
C SER A 146 -11.63 11.25 -18.30
N ASP A 147 -12.11 11.44 -17.08
CA ASP A 147 -13.07 12.54 -16.85
C ASP A 147 -12.49 13.70 -16.04
N HIS A 148 -11.32 13.55 -15.42
CA HIS A 148 -10.74 14.61 -14.58
C HIS A 148 -9.25 14.68 -14.82
N PHE A 149 -8.83 15.43 -15.84
CA PHE A 149 -7.44 15.70 -16.14
C PHE A 149 -6.70 16.18 -14.88
N TRP A 150 -5.65 15.47 -14.51
CA TRP A 150 -4.84 15.73 -13.33
C TRP A 150 -3.85 16.86 -13.61
N THR A 151 -4.13 18.10 -13.21
CA THR A 151 -3.11 19.16 -13.19
C THR A 151 -2.42 19.23 -11.83
N PHE A 152 -1.48 18.31 -11.60
CA PHE A 152 -0.49 18.47 -10.53
C PHE A 152 0.60 19.47 -10.96
N ASP A 153 0.22 20.67 -11.42
CA ASP A 153 1.16 21.76 -11.71
C ASP A 153 2.03 22.03 -10.48
N LYS A 154 1.48 21.80 -9.28
CA LYS A 154 2.22 21.83 -8.01
C LYS A 154 3.40 20.86 -7.94
N LEU A 155 3.29 19.62 -8.44
CA LEU A 155 4.40 18.64 -8.37
C LEU A 155 5.42 18.86 -9.49
N ILE A 156 4.97 19.30 -10.67
CA ILE A 156 5.85 19.66 -11.79
C ILE A 156 6.69 20.89 -11.41
N ASN A 157 6.07 21.91 -10.82
CA ASN A 157 6.78 23.11 -10.38
C ASN A 157 7.75 22.86 -9.23
N MET A 158 7.62 21.73 -8.52
CA MET A 158 8.56 21.32 -7.48
C MET A 158 9.65 20.36 -7.99
N ALA A 159 9.55 19.85 -9.23
CA ALA A 159 10.46 18.82 -9.72
C ALA A 159 11.89 19.33 -9.89
N ASP A 160 12.86 18.56 -9.40
CA ASP A 160 14.30 18.86 -9.57
C ASP A 160 14.71 18.72 -11.05
N LYS A 161 14.10 17.75 -11.75
CA LYS A 161 14.43 17.38 -13.13
C LYS A 161 13.26 16.64 -13.76
N THR A 162 12.95 16.99 -15.00
CA THR A 162 12.01 16.28 -15.87
C THR A 162 12.78 15.71 -17.07
N THR A 163 12.58 14.44 -17.36
CA THR A 163 13.16 13.75 -18.53
C THR A 163 12.04 13.33 -19.46
N LYS A 164 12.18 13.63 -20.74
CA LYS A 164 11.23 13.27 -21.79
C LYS A 164 11.75 12.05 -22.55
N CYS A 165 10.91 11.05 -22.80
CA CYS A 165 11.21 9.96 -23.72
C CYS A 165 9.98 9.63 -24.59
N ILE A 166 10.19 8.79 -25.61
CA ILE A 166 9.13 8.29 -26.48
C ILE A 166 9.00 6.79 -26.22
N TYR A 167 7.78 6.35 -25.91
CA TYR A 167 7.44 4.95 -25.72
C TYR A 167 6.19 4.62 -26.53
N LEU A 168 6.29 3.66 -27.45
CA LEU A 168 5.21 3.27 -28.36
C LEU A 168 4.56 4.47 -29.09
N GLY A 169 5.38 5.42 -29.53
CA GLY A 169 4.93 6.63 -30.24
C GLY A 169 4.28 7.70 -29.36
N LYS A 170 4.21 7.51 -28.02
CA LYS A 170 3.70 8.50 -27.07
C LYS A 170 4.83 9.12 -26.28
N TYR A 171 4.73 10.43 -26.00
CA TYR A 171 5.65 11.09 -25.08
C TYR A 171 5.35 10.69 -23.63
N LEU A 172 6.39 10.20 -22.95
CA LEU A 172 6.39 9.96 -21.51
C LEU A 172 7.37 10.91 -20.85
N TYR A 173 6.94 11.46 -19.72
CA TYR A 173 7.71 12.36 -18.90
C TYR A 173 7.95 11.71 -17.55
N TYR A 174 9.21 11.73 -17.12
CA TYR A 174 9.65 11.24 -15.83
C TYR A 174 10.20 12.40 -15.03
N SER A 175 9.63 12.60 -13.84
CA SER A 175 10.11 13.64 -12.95
C SER A 175 10.49 13.06 -11.60
N LYS A 176 11.43 13.75 -10.97
CA LYS A 176 11.92 13.42 -9.64
C LYS A 176 11.78 14.63 -8.72
N LEU A 177 11.19 14.40 -7.56
CA LEU A 177 11.04 15.37 -6.48
C LEU A 177 11.67 14.84 -5.19
N LYS A 178 12.32 15.71 -4.43
CA LYS A 178 12.70 15.44 -3.04
C LYS A 178 11.66 15.99 -2.08
N ILE A 179 11.18 15.15 -1.19
CA ILE A 179 10.32 15.54 -0.07
C ILE A 179 11.18 15.46 1.19
N ILE A 180 11.37 16.61 1.84
CA ILE A 180 12.13 16.71 3.09
C ILE A 180 11.12 16.74 4.25
N ASN A 181 11.34 15.92 5.28
CA ASN A 181 10.54 15.97 6.49
C ASN A 181 10.89 17.22 7.32
N ILE A 182 9.89 17.99 7.73
CA ILE A 182 10.09 19.27 8.44
C ILE A 182 10.60 19.08 9.86
N ASN A 183 10.31 17.93 10.48
CA ASN A 183 10.74 17.63 11.86
C ASN A 183 12.12 16.98 11.89
N ASN A 184 12.57 16.37 10.78
CA ASN A 184 13.92 15.83 10.65
C ASN A 184 14.42 15.95 9.21
N PRO A 185 15.18 17.02 8.88
CA PRO A 185 15.69 17.26 7.53
C PRO A 185 16.63 16.18 6.97
N LYS A 186 17.16 15.28 7.81
CA LYS A 186 17.96 14.12 7.34
C LYS A 186 17.10 13.09 6.60
N ILE A 187 15.79 13.18 6.77
CA ILE A 187 14.84 12.22 6.22
C ILE A 187 14.29 12.75 4.91
N ILE A 188 14.63 12.05 3.84
CA ILE A 188 14.34 12.46 2.48
C ILE A 188 13.60 11.32 1.77
N TYR A 189 12.46 11.66 1.20
CA TYR A 189 11.72 10.79 0.30
C TYR A 189 11.96 11.23 -1.13
N LEU A 190 12.18 10.27 -2.02
CA LEU A 190 12.28 10.52 -3.44
C LEU A 190 10.96 10.12 -4.08
N LEU A 191 10.26 11.10 -4.63
CA LEU A 191 9.07 10.90 -5.43
C LEU A 191 9.47 10.83 -6.90
N TYR A 192 9.14 9.73 -7.55
CA TYR A 192 9.24 9.52 -8.98
C TYR A 192 7.84 9.43 -9.54
N TYR A 193 7.58 10.10 -10.66
CA TYR A 193 6.30 9.97 -11.32
C TYR A 193 6.45 9.99 -12.82
N MET A 194 5.55 9.26 -13.47
CA MET A 194 5.45 9.10 -14.91
C MET A 194 4.11 9.67 -15.37
N PHE A 195 4.15 10.57 -16.33
CA PHE A 195 2.98 11.17 -16.94
C PHE A 195 3.13 11.25 -18.46
N ASN A 196 2.02 11.27 -19.17
CA ASN A 196 1.97 11.69 -20.57
C ASN A 196 1.35 13.09 -20.66
N GLU A 197 1.16 13.62 -21.87
CA GLU A 197 0.69 15.00 -22.09
C GLU A 197 -0.62 15.35 -21.36
N ASN A 198 -1.39 14.35 -20.89
CA ASN A 198 -2.72 14.54 -20.33
C ASN A 198 -2.97 13.89 -18.95
N TYR A 199 -2.16 12.93 -18.49
CA TYR A 199 -2.38 12.24 -17.21
C TYR A 199 -1.14 11.53 -16.64
N TYR A 200 -1.16 11.32 -15.32
CA TYR A 200 -0.20 10.49 -14.61
C TYR A 200 -0.61 9.02 -14.73
N SER A 201 0.35 8.14 -15.01
CA SER A 201 0.13 6.69 -15.09
C SER A 201 0.72 5.94 -13.90
N HIS A 202 1.75 6.51 -13.28
CA HIS A 202 2.47 5.83 -12.22
C HIS A 202 3.20 6.81 -11.30
N ILE A 203 3.12 6.59 -9.99
CA ILE A 203 3.78 7.38 -8.97
C ILE A 203 4.47 6.42 -8.00
N LYS A 204 5.73 6.70 -7.64
CA LYS A 204 6.55 5.87 -6.78
C LYS A 204 7.32 6.72 -5.78
N PHE A 205 7.10 6.47 -4.50
CA PHE A 205 7.88 7.03 -3.41
C PHE A 205 8.91 6.00 -2.96
N ILE A 206 10.17 6.43 -2.89
CA ILE A 206 11.28 5.65 -2.36
C ILE A 206 11.84 6.38 -1.16
N PHE A 207 11.84 5.72 -0.02
CA PHE A 207 12.50 6.20 1.17
C PHE A 207 14.02 6.08 1.04
N LYS A 208 14.75 7.15 1.36
CA LYS A 208 16.21 7.09 1.49
C LYS A 208 16.63 7.71 2.81
N ARG A 209 17.25 6.90 3.68
CA ARG A 209 18.02 7.41 4.81
C ARG A 209 19.40 7.81 4.30
N LYS A 210 19.79 9.05 4.56
CA LYS A 210 21.18 9.51 4.42
C LYS A 210 21.85 9.48 5.78
#